data_AF-A0A078FXS6-F1
#
_entry.id   AF-A0A078FXS6-F1
#
_cell.length_a   1.000
_cell.length_b   1.000
_cell.length_c   1.000
_cell.angle_alpha   90.00
_cell.angle_beta   90.00
_cell.angle_gamma   90.00
#
_symmetry.space_group_name_H-M   'P 1'
#
loop_
_entity.id
_entity.type
_entity.pdbx_description
1 polymer ?
#
loop_
_entity_poly.entity_id
_entity_poly.type
_entity_poly.pdbx_seq_one_letter_code
_entity_poly.pdbx_strand_id
1 'polypeptide(L)'
;MGTTYIKLGQFISSAPTFFPPEYVRRFLEPFNKAPPVPFEEVHKILQEELGRPRDSVYEYVDPTQLASASIAQVHEPWRKA
;
A
#
# COMPACT_ATOMS: atom_id res chain seq x y z
N MET A 1 -7.87 7.21 13.92
CA MET A 1 -6.73 8.14 14.15
C MET A 1 -5.37 7.59 13.71
N GLY A 2 -5.20 6.31 13.30
CA GLY A 2 -3.90 5.77 12.87
C GLY A 2 -3.36 6.33 11.55
N THR A 3 -4.24 6.61 10.59
CA THR A 3 -3.90 7.12 9.24
C THR A 3 -3.20 8.48 9.27
N THR A 4 -3.57 9.36 10.20
CA THR A 4 -2.94 10.67 10.38
C THR A 4 -1.48 10.56 10.83
N TYR A 5 -1.18 9.65 11.77
CA TYR A 5 0.18 9.41 12.26
C TYR A 5 1.09 8.79 11.18
N ILE A 6 0.52 7.91 10.35
CA ILE A 6 1.23 7.32 9.22
C ILE A 6 1.64 8.39 8.21
N LYS A 7 0.71 9.26 7.80
CA LYS A 7 0.99 10.36 6.86
C LYS A 7 1.98 11.39 7.42
N LEU A 8 1.90 11.68 8.72
CA LEU A 8 2.84 12.61 9.36
C LEU A 8 4.27 12.05 9.37
N GLY A 9 4.46 10.77 9.69
CA GLY A 9 5.80 10.18 9.63
C GLY A 9 6.33 10.08 8.19
N GLN A 10 5.48 9.88 7.18
CA GLN A 10 5.91 9.96 5.77
C GLN A 10 6.41 11.36 5.40
N PHE A 11 5.74 12.42 5.88
CA PHE A 11 6.16 13.80 5.67
C PHE A 11 7.50 14.12 6.35
N ILE A 12 7.72 13.60 7.57
CA ILE A 12 8.99 13.74 8.29
C ILE A 12 10.11 13.00 7.55
N SER A 13 9.85 11.79 7.06
CA SER A 13 10.82 10.99 6.30
C SER A 13 11.18 11.58 4.93
N SER A 14 10.27 12.34 4.31
CA SER A 14 10.50 12.97 2.99
C SER A 14 11.18 14.35 3.07
N ALA A 15 11.31 14.93 4.27
CA ALA A 15 11.91 16.25 4.50
C ALA A 15 13.15 16.17 5.43
N PRO A 16 14.21 15.43 5.05
CA PRO A 16 15.34 15.10 5.93
C PRO A 16 16.15 16.33 6.40
N THR A 17 16.02 17.46 5.72
CA THR A 17 16.71 18.72 6.05
C THR A 17 15.98 19.54 7.13
N PHE A 18 14.68 19.26 7.36
CA PHE A 18 13.84 20.01 8.30
C PHE A 18 13.72 19.36 9.68
N PHE A 19 14.16 18.10 9.81
CA PHE A 19 14.00 17.32 11.04
C PHE A 19 15.32 16.70 11.49
N PRO A 20 15.54 16.50 12.81
CA PRO A 20 16.75 15.86 13.29
C PRO A 20 16.92 14.45 12.71
N PRO A 21 18.16 14.01 12.41
CA PRO A 21 18.43 12.73 11.73
C PRO A 21 17.84 11.50 12.43
N GLU A 22 17.71 11.56 13.75
CA GLU A 22 17.18 10.49 14.59
C GLU A 22 15.68 10.26 14.35
N TYR A 23 14.90 11.32 14.15
CA TYR A 23 13.47 11.22 13.80
C TYR A 23 13.30 10.69 12.38
N VAL A 24 14.05 11.22 11.43
CA VAL A 24 14.00 10.80 10.01
C VAL A 24 14.29 9.29 9.90
N ARG A 25 15.32 8.80 10.59
CA ARG A 25 15.65 7.36 10.62
C ARG A 25 14.54 6.53 11.24
N ARG A 26 13.97 6.98 12.36
CA ARG A 26 12.91 6.24 13.07
C ARG A 26 11.62 6.13 12.29
N PHE A 27 11.32 7.12 11.45
CA PHE A 27 10.15 7.12 10.57
C PHE A 27 10.43 6.51 9.19
N LEU A 28 11.67 6.31 8.76
CA LEU A 28 11.98 5.63 7.50
C LEU A 28 11.73 4.11 7.55
N GLU A 29 12.11 3.46 8.66
CA GLU A 29 11.97 1.99 8.82
C GLU A 29 10.52 1.45 8.87
N PRO A 30 9.55 2.08 9.55
CA PRO A 30 8.25 1.47 9.80
C PRO A 30 7.31 1.41 8.58
N PHE A 31 7.52 2.23 7.56
CA PHE A 31 6.58 2.35 6.44
C PHE A 31 6.68 1.26 5.37
N ASN A 32 7.73 0.45 5.40
CA ASN A 32 7.94 -0.63 4.43
C ASN A 32 7.47 -2.01 4.92
N LYS A 33 6.87 -2.11 6.11
CA LYS A 33 6.55 -3.39 6.76
C LYS A 33 5.09 -3.51 7.22
N ALA A 34 4.14 -2.92 6.51
CA ALA A 34 2.75 -3.26 6.79
C ALA A 34 2.52 -4.74 6.40
N PRO A 35 1.90 -5.56 7.27
CA PRO A 35 1.67 -6.96 6.97
C PRO A 35 0.75 -7.12 5.75
N PRO A 36 0.98 -8.14 4.91
CA PRO A 36 0.10 -8.43 3.77
C PRO A 36 -1.33 -8.67 4.26
N VAL A 37 -2.31 -8.05 3.59
CA VAL A 37 -3.72 -8.32 3.83
C VAL A 37 -4.07 -9.59 3.04
N PRO A 38 -4.90 -10.51 3.57
CA PRO A 38 -5.35 -11.67 2.81
C PRO A 38 -5.97 -11.25 1.48
N PHE A 39 -5.63 -11.96 0.40
CA PHE A 39 -6.12 -11.64 -0.94
C PHE A 39 -7.64 -11.66 -1.05
N GLU A 40 -8.32 -12.48 -0.25
CA GLU A 40 -9.79 -12.51 -0.16
C GLU A 40 -10.41 -11.16 0.20
N GLU A 41 -9.74 -10.39 1.05
CA GLU A 41 -10.19 -9.05 1.44
C GLU A 41 -9.96 -8.05 0.30
N VAL A 42 -8.80 -8.15 -0.38
CA VAL A 42 -8.50 -7.38 -1.60
C VAL A 42 -9.54 -7.68 -2.70
N HIS A 43 -9.90 -8.95 -2.87
CA HIS A 43 -10.90 -9.39 -3.83
C HIS A 43 -12.28 -8.83 -3.54
N LYS A 44 -12.71 -8.84 -2.28
CA LYS A 44 -13.97 -8.25 -1.84
C LYS A 44 -14.02 -6.74 -2.13
N ILE A 45 -12.96 -6.01 -1.76
CA ILE A 45 -12.86 -4.56 -2.01
C ILE A 45 -12.90 -4.28 -3.52
N LEU A 46 -12.20 -5.06 -4.35
CA LEU A 46 -12.23 -4.91 -5.80
C LEU A 46 -13.64 -5.10 -6.37
N GLN A 47 -14.42 -6.08 -5.89
CA GLN A 47 -15.79 -6.28 -6.35
C GLN A 47 -16.71 -5.13 -5.96
N GLU A 48 -16.58 -4.63 -4.73
CA GLU A 48 -17.36 -3.50 -4.21
C GLU A 48 -17.06 -2.21 -4.98
N GLU A 49 -15.78 -1.90 -5.22
CA GLU A 49 -15.34 -0.66 -5.88
C GLU A 49 -15.56 -0.67 -7.40
N LEU A 50 -15.41 -1.82 -8.07
CA LEU A 50 -15.61 -1.92 -9.52
C LEU A 50 -17.10 -1.95 -9.92
N GLY A 51 -17.98 -2.34 -8.99
CA GLY A 51 -19.43 -2.50 -9.24
C GLY A 51 -19.77 -3.56 -10.30
N ARG A 52 -18.80 -4.38 -10.70
CA ARG A 52 -18.89 -5.43 -11.72
C ARG A 52 -17.81 -6.49 -11.45
N PRO A 53 -17.94 -7.73 -12.00
CA PRO A 53 -16.95 -8.77 -11.80
C PRO A 53 -15.56 -8.31 -12.25
N ARG A 54 -14.50 -8.54 -11.43
CA ARG A 54 -13.14 -8.10 -11.77
C ARG A 54 -12.70 -8.64 -13.14
N ASP A 55 -13.13 -9.85 -13.50
CA ASP A 55 -12.72 -10.54 -14.72
C ASP A 55 -13.24 -9.84 -15.99
N SER A 56 -14.19 -8.90 -15.83
CA SER A 56 -14.62 -7.98 -16.89
C SER A 56 -13.70 -6.78 -17.09
N VAL A 57 -12.76 -6.54 -16.16
CA VAL A 57 -11.86 -5.37 -16.12
C VAL A 57 -10.39 -5.80 -16.18
N TYR A 58 -10.04 -6.89 -15.49
CA TYR A 58 -8.69 -7.42 -15.36
C TYR A 58 -8.70 -8.90 -15.74
N GLU A 59 -7.74 -9.34 -16.56
CA GLU A 59 -7.58 -10.75 -16.95
C GLU A 59 -7.10 -11.60 -15.76
N TYR A 60 -6.22 -11.04 -14.93
CA TYR A 60 -5.68 -11.69 -13.74
C TYR A 60 -5.14 -10.66 -12.75
N VAL A 61 -5.21 -10.98 -11.46
CA VAL A 61 -4.58 -10.21 -10.36
C VAL A 61 -3.77 -11.20 -9.55
N ASP A 62 -2.46 -10.94 -9.41
CA ASP A 62 -1.57 -11.78 -8.60
C ASP A 62 -1.95 -11.67 -7.11
N PRO A 63 -2.25 -12.80 -6.44
CA PRO A 63 -2.54 -12.79 -5.00
C PRO A 63 -1.33 -12.41 -4.15
N THR A 64 -0.14 -12.49 -4.71
CA THR A 64 1.11 -12.10 -4.06
C THR A 64 1.25 -10.58 -4.09
N GLN A 65 1.45 -9.98 -2.92
CA GLN A 65 1.73 -8.55 -2.82
C GLN A 65 3.12 -8.25 -3.40
N LEU A 66 3.20 -7.31 -4.34
CA LEU A 66 4.46 -6.83 -4.93
C LEU A 66 5.19 -5.88 -3.98
N ALA A 67 4.44 -4.94 -3.38
CA ALA A 67 5.00 -3.93 -2.49
C ALA A 67 3.97 -3.44 -1.45
N SER A 68 4.47 -2.98 -0.31
CA SER A 68 3.66 -2.28 0.69
C SER A 68 3.92 -0.78 0.59
N ALA A 69 2.85 -0.02 0.38
CA ALA A 69 2.83 1.41 0.64
C ALA A 69 2.25 1.65 2.04
N SER A 70 2.42 2.87 2.56
CA SER A 70 2.08 3.22 3.95
C SER A 70 0.65 2.92 4.39
N ILE A 71 -0.31 2.94 3.47
CA ILE A 71 -1.74 2.64 3.70
C ILE A 71 -2.34 1.80 2.58
N ALA A 72 -1.51 1.20 1.72
CA ALA A 72 -1.97 0.49 0.54
C ALA A 72 -1.03 -0.66 0.19
N GLN A 73 -1.56 -1.65 -0.51
CA GLN A 73 -0.79 -2.76 -1.05
C GLN A 73 -0.84 -2.69 -2.57
N VAL A 74 0.30 -2.95 -3.20
CA VAL A 74 0.42 -2.95 -4.65
C VAL A 74 0.49 -4.40 -5.10
N HIS A 75 -0.39 -4.76 -6.02
CA HIS A 75 -0.41 -6.05 -6.71
C HIS A 75 -0.10 -5.80 -8.19
N GLU A 76 0.64 -6.70 -8.84
CA GLU A 76 0.84 -6.63 -10.29
C GLU A 76 -0.43 -7.11 -11.02
N PRO A 77 -1.03 -6.27 -11.90
CA PRO A 77 -1.98 -6.75 -12.88
C PRO A 77 -1.19 -7.26 -14.10
N TRP A 78 -1.13 -8.58 -14.29
CA TRP A 78 -0.65 -9.12 -15.56
C TRP A 78 -1.71 -8.90 -16.65
N ARG A 79 -1.37 -8.14 -17.69
CA ARG A 79 -2.06 -8.20 -18.99
C ARG A 79 -1.26 -9.11 -19.92
N LYS A 80 -1.91 -10.01 -20.67
CA LYS A 80 -1.27 -10.56 -21.87
C LYS A 80 -1.07 -9.46 -22.92
N ALA A 81 0.02 -9.62 -23.68
CA ALA A 81 0.61 -8.69 -24.63
C ALA A 81 -0.36 -8.03 -25.62
#